data_AF-A0A7L0DR77-F1
#
_entry.id   AF-A0A7L0DR77-F1
#
_cell.length_a   1.000
_cell.length_b   1.000
_cell.length_c   1.000
_cell.angle_alpha   90.00
_cell.angle_beta   90.00
_cell.angle_gamma   90.00
#
_symmetry.space_group_name_H-M   'P 1'
#
loop_
_entity.id
_entity.type
_entity.pdbx_description
1 polymer ?
#
loop_
_entity_poly.entity_id
_entity_poly.type
_entity_poly.pdbx_seq_one_letter_code
_entity_poly.pdbx_strand_id
1 'polypeptide(L)'
;MNFLMALIINGPIKSFCYRRLQYLSSKFQMHVLLNEMKELAAQKKVPHRDFYNIRKVDTHIHASSCMNQKHLLRFIKRAMKKHLDEIVHVEKGKEQTLKEVFETMNLTAYDLSVDTLDVHADRNTFHRFDKFNAKYNPIGESILREIFIKTDNRVSGKYFAHIIKEVMSDLEESKYQNAELRLSIYGRSRDEWDKLARWAVNHRVHSNNVRWLVQVPRLFDVYRTKKQLANFQEMLENIFLPLYEATIHPAQHPELHLFLEHV
;
A
#
# COMPACT_ATOMS: atom_id res chain seq x y z
N MET A 1 -0.89 -5.33 29.83
CA MET A 1 0.42 -4.92 29.26
C MET A 1 1.56 -5.04 30.25
N ASN A 2 1.47 -4.46 31.45
CA ASN A 2 2.58 -4.45 32.43
C ASN A 2 3.06 -5.86 32.87
N PHE A 3 2.14 -6.80 33.06
CA PHE A 3 2.49 -8.19 33.37
C PHE A 3 3.30 -8.87 32.25
N LEU A 4 2.86 -8.73 30.99
CA LEU A 4 3.58 -9.26 29.83
C LEU A 4 4.97 -8.61 29.68
N MET A 5 5.07 -7.29 29.87
CA MET A 5 6.37 -6.60 29.84
C MET A 5 7.30 -7.10 30.95
N ALA A 6 6.78 -7.30 32.16
CA ALA A 6 7.55 -7.88 33.27
C ALA A 6 8.03 -9.31 32.95
N LEU A 7 7.20 -10.14 32.31
CA LEU A 7 7.60 -11.47 31.85
C LEU A 7 8.67 -11.44 30.74
N ILE A 8 8.58 -10.48 29.81
CA ILE A 8 9.56 -10.33 28.73
C ILE A 8 10.95 -9.94 29.27
N ILE A 9 10.98 -9.09 30.30
CA ILE A 9 12.21 -8.59 30.91
C ILE A 9 12.78 -9.61 31.92
N ASN A 10 11.98 -10.57 32.38
CA ASN A 10 12.40 -11.59 33.33
C ASN A 10 13.56 -12.44 32.76
N GLY A 11 14.74 -12.33 33.38
CA GLY A 11 15.98 -12.97 32.95
C GLY A 11 15.87 -14.50 32.78
N PRO A 12 15.44 -15.25 33.82
CA PRO A 12 15.24 -16.69 33.73
C PRO A 12 14.34 -17.13 32.57
N ILE A 13 13.19 -16.45 32.37
CA ILE A 13 12.26 -16.76 31.28
C ILE A 13 12.91 -16.49 29.92
N LYS A 14 13.59 -15.35 29.78
CA LYS A 14 14.29 -14.99 28.54
C LYS A 14 15.38 -16.00 28.19
N SER A 15 16.18 -16.43 29.16
CA SER A 15 17.21 -17.46 28.97
C SER A 15 16.60 -18.81 28.60
N PHE A 16 15.50 -19.20 29.22
CA PHE A 16 14.77 -20.43 28.87
C PHE A 16 14.23 -20.38 27.44
N CYS A 17 13.53 -19.29 27.07
CA CYS A 17 13.00 -19.09 25.72
C CYS A 17 14.12 -19.12 24.67
N TYR A 18 15.26 -18.46 24.93
CA TYR A 18 16.40 -18.47 24.03
C TYR A 18 16.94 -19.89 23.81
N ARG A 19 17.19 -20.65 24.89
CA ARG A 19 17.63 -22.05 24.80
C ARG A 19 16.62 -22.91 24.04
N ARG A 20 15.32 -22.69 24.26
CA ARG A 20 14.26 -23.40 23.55
C ARG A 20 14.25 -23.09 22.06
N LEU A 21 14.40 -21.82 21.68
CA LEU A 21 14.46 -21.41 20.27
C LEU A 21 15.72 -21.98 19.58
N GLN A 22 16.87 -21.96 20.25
CA GLN A 22 18.08 -22.60 19.74
C GLN A 22 17.89 -24.10 19.52
N TYR A 23 17.34 -24.79 20.52
CA TYR A 23 17.03 -26.22 20.40
C TYR A 23 16.08 -26.51 19.23
N LEU A 24 15.02 -25.72 19.05
CA LEU A 24 14.09 -25.88 17.95
C LEU A 24 14.77 -25.66 16.59
N SER A 25 15.63 -24.65 16.48
CA SER A 25 16.41 -24.37 15.28
C SER A 25 17.37 -25.54 14.95
N SER A 26 18.14 -26.02 15.92
CA SER A 26 19.04 -27.16 15.74
C SER A 26 18.28 -28.45 15.40
N LYS A 27 17.12 -28.68 16.01
CA LYS A 27 16.24 -29.81 15.68
C LYS A 27 15.76 -29.73 14.23
N PHE A 28 15.40 -28.54 13.75
CA PHE A 28 15.00 -28.36 12.35
C PHE A 28 16.18 -28.57 11.39
N GLN A 29 17.37 -28.06 11.70
CA GLN A 29 18.58 -28.32 10.90
C GLN A 29 18.89 -29.81 10.80
N MET A 30 18.82 -30.54 11.92
CA MET A 30 19.00 -32.00 11.94
C MET A 30 17.93 -32.70 11.11
N HIS A 31 16.66 -32.26 11.18
CA HIS A 31 15.59 -32.80 10.35
C HIS A 31 15.89 -32.62 8.85
N VAL A 32 16.32 -31.43 8.43
CA VAL A 32 16.70 -31.17 7.03
C VAL A 32 17.82 -32.12 6.59
N LEU A 33 18.91 -32.24 7.35
CA LEU A 33 20.03 -33.12 7.03
C LEU A 33 19.62 -34.60 6.87
N LEU A 34 18.67 -35.07 7.67
CA LEU A 34 18.24 -36.47 7.65
C LEU A 34 17.13 -36.76 6.62
N ASN A 35 16.32 -35.75 6.25
CA ASN A 35 15.08 -35.98 5.51
C ASN A 35 14.97 -35.20 4.20
N GLU A 36 15.88 -34.30 3.85
CA GLU A 36 15.83 -33.49 2.62
C GLU A 36 15.63 -34.35 1.37
N MET A 37 16.39 -35.44 1.22
CA MET A 37 16.25 -36.33 0.06
C MET A 37 14.89 -37.04 0.00
N LYS A 38 14.29 -37.36 1.16
CA LYS A 38 12.95 -37.96 1.24
C LYS A 38 11.88 -36.94 0.88
N GLU A 39 12.00 -35.70 1.35
CA GLU A 39 11.09 -34.60 1.03
C GLU A 39 11.16 -34.24 -0.46
N LEU A 40 12.36 -34.16 -1.03
CA LEU A 40 12.57 -33.93 -2.46
C LEU A 40 11.94 -35.05 -3.32
N ALA A 41 12.12 -36.31 -2.92
CA ALA A 41 11.48 -37.44 -3.59
C ALA A 41 9.95 -37.39 -3.47
N ALA A 42 9.41 -36.96 -2.32
CA ALA A 42 7.97 -36.78 -2.13
C ALA A 42 7.40 -35.65 -3.00
N GLN A 43 8.10 -34.53 -3.13
CA GLN A 43 7.70 -33.43 -4.02
C GLN A 43 7.68 -33.88 -5.49
N LYS A 44 8.70 -34.62 -5.95
CA LYS A 44 8.76 -35.16 -7.32
C LYS A 44 7.65 -36.15 -7.65
N LYS A 45 7.05 -36.80 -6.65
CA LYS A 45 5.90 -37.70 -6.83
C LYS A 45 4.59 -36.97 -7.12
N VAL A 46 4.52 -35.66 -6.88
CA VAL A 46 3.32 -34.86 -7.16
C VAL A 46 3.51 -34.16 -8.51
N PRO A 47 3.01 -34.74 -9.62
CA PRO A 47 3.14 -34.12 -10.93
C PRO A 47 2.35 -32.80 -10.99
N HIS A 48 2.81 -31.88 -11.83
CA HIS A 48 2.17 -30.58 -12.08
C HIS A 48 2.03 -29.66 -10.85
N ARG A 49 2.78 -29.92 -9.77
CA ARG A 49 2.91 -29.03 -8.61
C ARG A 49 4.38 -28.67 -8.42
N ASP A 50 4.68 -27.42 -8.73
CA ASP A 50 5.98 -26.82 -8.54
C ASP A 50 5.82 -25.40 -7.97
N PHE A 51 6.92 -24.69 -7.84
CA PHE A 51 6.91 -23.32 -7.32
C PHE A 51 5.99 -22.37 -8.12
N TYR A 52 5.78 -22.60 -9.41
CA TYR A 52 4.94 -21.74 -10.26
C TYR A 52 3.46 -22.02 -10.06
N ASN A 53 3.09 -23.28 -9.77
CA ASN A 53 1.71 -23.74 -9.64
C ASN A 53 1.15 -23.75 -8.20
N ILE A 54 1.92 -23.25 -7.24
CA ILE A 54 1.48 -23.07 -5.85
C ILE A 54 0.92 -21.67 -5.68
N ARG A 55 -0.27 -21.57 -5.08
CA ARG A 55 -0.88 -20.27 -4.74
C ARG A 55 -0.04 -19.56 -3.67
N LYS A 56 0.35 -18.34 -3.97
CA LYS A 56 1.14 -17.45 -3.13
C LYS A 56 0.34 -16.16 -2.92
N VAL A 57 0.47 -15.60 -1.72
CA VAL A 57 -0.18 -14.36 -1.34
C VAL A 57 0.90 -13.41 -0.83
N ASP A 58 1.01 -12.23 -1.44
CA ASP A 58 1.77 -11.14 -0.84
C ASP A 58 0.91 -10.49 0.24
N THR A 59 1.18 -10.82 1.50
CA THR A 59 0.40 -10.36 2.65
C THR A 59 0.87 -8.99 3.15
N HIS A 60 1.93 -8.39 2.58
CA HIS A 60 2.41 -7.12 3.11
C HIS A 60 2.95 -6.13 2.06
N ILE A 61 2.03 -5.48 1.36
CA ILE A 61 2.36 -4.48 0.34
C ILE A 61 1.47 -3.23 0.43
N HIS A 62 2.05 -2.06 0.18
CA HIS A 62 1.29 -0.80 0.09
C HIS A 62 0.83 -0.60 -1.35
N ALA A 63 -0.42 -0.18 -1.53
CA ALA A 63 -0.99 0.04 -2.86
C ALA A 63 -0.17 1.03 -3.70
N SER A 64 0.36 2.07 -3.05
CA SER A 64 1.21 3.08 -3.69
C SER A 64 2.57 2.54 -4.17
N SER A 65 3.00 1.37 -3.70
CA SER A 65 4.25 0.71 -4.09
C SER A 65 4.05 -0.66 -4.72
N CYS A 66 2.82 -1.00 -5.15
CA CYS A 66 2.56 -2.30 -5.76
C CYS A 66 3.13 -2.42 -7.19
N MET A 67 3.39 -1.28 -7.84
CA MET A 67 3.86 -1.20 -9.21
C MET A 67 5.40 -1.22 -9.28
N ASN A 68 5.92 -1.82 -10.36
CA ASN A 68 7.33 -1.70 -10.68
C ASN A 68 7.67 -0.26 -11.13
N GLN A 69 8.83 0.25 -10.74
CA GLN A 69 9.33 1.58 -11.13
C GLN A 69 9.33 1.78 -12.67
N LYS A 70 9.72 0.75 -13.44
CA LYS A 70 9.69 0.80 -14.92
C LYS A 70 8.27 0.93 -15.46
N HIS A 71 7.32 0.27 -14.82
CA HIS A 71 5.90 0.31 -15.17
C HIS A 71 5.32 1.70 -14.90
N LEU A 72 5.57 2.25 -13.72
CA LEU A 72 5.18 3.62 -13.36
C LEU A 72 5.76 4.66 -14.32
N LEU A 73 7.06 4.57 -14.64
CA LEU A 73 7.71 5.48 -15.59
C LEU A 73 7.05 5.43 -16.96
N ARG A 74 6.80 4.23 -17.49
CA ARG A 74 6.11 4.03 -18.77
C ARG A 74 4.71 4.62 -18.75
N PHE A 75 4.01 4.47 -17.63
CA PHE A 75 2.68 5.04 -17.44
C PHE A 75 2.71 6.58 -17.49
N ILE A 76 3.61 7.21 -16.74
CA ILE A 76 3.75 8.67 -16.71
C ILE A 76 4.08 9.19 -18.12
N LYS A 77 5.04 8.57 -18.82
CA LYS A 77 5.38 8.94 -20.21
C LYS A 77 4.20 8.78 -21.17
N ARG A 78 3.33 7.78 -20.96
CA ARG A 78 2.12 7.58 -21.77
C ARG A 78 1.07 8.66 -21.45
N ALA A 79 0.87 9.00 -20.18
CA ALA A 79 -0.05 10.05 -19.75
C ALA A 79 0.38 11.42 -20.33
N MET A 80 1.67 11.75 -20.25
CA MET A 80 2.24 12.97 -20.85
C MET A 80 2.08 13.05 -22.37
N LYS A 81 1.86 11.95 -23.08
CA LYS A 81 1.63 12.00 -24.54
C LYS A 81 0.15 12.13 -24.90
N LYS A 82 -0.76 11.67 -24.03
CA LYS A 82 -2.20 11.57 -24.32
C LYS A 82 -3.06 12.61 -23.62
N HIS A 83 -2.61 13.11 -22.47
CA HIS A 83 -3.42 13.92 -21.55
C HIS A 83 -2.66 15.19 -21.11
N LEU A 84 -2.06 15.91 -22.06
CA LEU A 84 -1.26 17.12 -21.78
C LEU A 84 -2.12 18.26 -21.21
N ASP A 85 -3.33 18.42 -21.74
CA ASP A 85 -4.21 19.55 -21.44
C ASP A 85 -5.16 19.25 -20.26
N GLU A 86 -5.05 18.06 -19.64
CA GLU A 86 -5.87 17.72 -18.48
C GLU A 86 -5.41 18.53 -17.26
N ILE A 87 -6.36 19.16 -16.57
CA ILE A 87 -6.10 19.93 -15.35
C ILE A 87 -5.87 18.96 -14.20
N VAL A 88 -4.65 18.94 -13.67
CA VAL A 88 -4.21 17.92 -12.70
C VAL A 88 -3.83 18.48 -11.33
N HIS A 89 -3.50 19.77 -11.27
CA HIS A 89 -3.06 20.41 -10.03
C HIS A 89 -3.64 21.82 -9.92
N VAL A 90 -3.83 22.30 -8.69
CA VAL A 90 -4.26 23.67 -8.42
C VAL A 90 -3.29 24.26 -7.41
N GLU A 91 -2.49 25.24 -7.84
CA GLU A 91 -1.56 25.93 -6.97
C GLU A 91 -2.02 27.40 -6.80
N LYS A 92 -2.25 27.83 -5.56
CA LYS A 92 -2.66 29.22 -5.23
C LYS A 92 -3.89 29.71 -6.02
N GLY A 93 -4.83 28.81 -6.34
CA GLY A 93 -6.05 29.12 -7.09
C GLY A 93 -5.88 29.14 -8.61
N LYS A 94 -4.67 28.90 -9.14
CA LYS A 94 -4.43 28.70 -10.57
C LYS A 94 -4.49 27.21 -10.89
N GLU A 95 -5.38 26.85 -11.82
CA GLU A 95 -5.44 25.51 -12.38
C GLU A 95 -4.24 25.30 -13.32
N GLN A 96 -3.51 24.20 -13.11
CA GLN A 96 -2.37 23.81 -13.93
C GLN A 96 -2.69 22.53 -14.70
N THR A 97 -2.38 22.56 -15.99
CA THR A 97 -2.44 21.38 -16.85
C THR A 97 -1.26 20.44 -16.58
N LEU A 98 -1.37 19.18 -16.98
CA LEU A 98 -0.27 18.23 -16.85
C LEU A 98 0.99 18.77 -17.54
N LYS A 99 0.83 19.40 -18.71
CA LYS A 99 1.92 20.07 -19.43
C LYS A 99 2.59 21.16 -18.58
N GLU A 100 1.81 22.07 -18.00
CA GLU A 100 2.33 23.16 -17.17
C GLU A 100 3.06 22.65 -15.92
N VAL A 101 2.57 21.56 -15.31
CA VAL A 101 3.24 20.94 -14.16
C VAL A 101 4.63 20.43 -14.54
N PHE A 102 4.77 19.75 -15.69
CA PHE A 102 6.07 19.27 -16.16
C PHE A 102 7.00 20.40 -16.61
N GLU A 103 6.46 21.46 -17.21
CA GLU A 103 7.22 22.67 -17.57
C GLU A 103 7.75 23.39 -16.32
N THR A 104 6.94 23.48 -15.26
CA THR A 104 7.34 24.09 -13.97
C THR A 104 8.46 23.30 -13.31
N MET A 105 8.44 21.98 -13.44
CA MET A 105 9.51 21.10 -12.93
C MET A 105 10.76 21.09 -13.82
N ASN A 106 10.72 21.76 -14.98
CA ASN A 106 11.77 21.73 -16.00
C ASN A 106 12.15 20.29 -16.42
N LEU A 107 11.14 19.40 -16.48
CA LEU A 107 11.32 17.99 -16.82
C LEU A 107 10.64 17.66 -18.14
N THR A 108 11.40 17.13 -19.10
CA THR A 108 10.82 16.60 -20.33
C THR A 108 10.51 15.10 -20.22
N ALA A 109 9.64 14.60 -21.10
CA ALA A 109 9.36 13.16 -21.19
C ALA A 109 10.60 12.31 -21.55
N TYR A 110 11.62 12.93 -22.15
CA TYR A 110 12.88 12.27 -22.47
C TYR A 110 13.78 12.16 -21.23
N ASP A 111 13.82 13.21 -20.41
CA ASP A 111 14.67 13.29 -19.21
C ASP A 111 14.16 12.44 -18.04
N LEU A 112 12.86 12.10 -18.04
CA LEU A 112 12.28 11.17 -17.08
C LEU A 112 12.91 9.77 -17.20
N SER A 113 13.58 9.36 -16.15
CA SER A 113 14.29 8.09 -15.98
C SER A 113 13.87 7.38 -14.69
N VAL A 114 14.27 6.13 -14.54
CA VAL A 114 13.99 5.38 -13.30
C VAL A 114 14.72 6.02 -12.11
N ASP A 115 15.93 6.54 -12.34
CA ASP A 115 16.74 7.17 -11.28
C ASP A 115 16.25 8.56 -10.90
N THR A 116 15.66 9.31 -11.82
CA THR A 116 15.05 10.62 -11.51
C THR A 116 13.74 10.47 -10.72
N LEU A 117 13.05 9.33 -10.81
CA LEU A 117 11.85 9.05 -10.02
C LEU A 117 12.15 8.79 -8.53
N ASP A 118 13.39 8.48 -8.13
CA ASP A 118 13.85 8.22 -6.75
C ASP A 118 12.93 7.30 -5.90
N VAL A 119 12.30 6.32 -6.55
CA VAL A 119 11.39 5.34 -5.93
C VAL A 119 12.13 4.09 -5.40
N HIS A 120 13.42 4.23 -5.05
CA HIS A 120 14.31 3.12 -4.68
C HIS A 120 14.12 2.65 -3.22
N ALA A 121 13.82 1.37 -3.03
CA ALA A 121 13.75 0.73 -1.70
C ALA A 121 15.15 0.26 -1.24
N ASP A 122 15.93 1.17 -0.63
CA ASP A 122 17.22 0.86 0.02
C ASP A 122 17.08 0.01 1.30
N ARG A 123 18.11 -0.76 1.69
CA ARG A 123 18.16 -1.54 2.95
C ARG A 123 17.96 -0.68 4.20
N ASN A 124 18.31 0.60 4.13
CA ASN A 124 18.15 1.57 5.22
C ASN A 124 16.71 2.08 5.42
N THR A 125 15.75 1.61 4.62
CA THR A 125 14.33 2.00 4.71
C THR A 125 13.55 1.15 5.70
N PHE A 126 14.07 -0.04 6.04
CA PHE A 126 13.45 -0.90 7.04
C PHE A 126 13.66 -0.29 8.43
N HIS A 127 12.57 -0.11 9.20
CA HIS A 127 12.51 0.55 10.52
C HIS A 127 12.62 2.09 10.58
N ARG A 128 12.87 2.80 9.47
CA ARG A 128 12.93 4.28 9.43
C ARG A 128 11.74 4.87 8.66
N PHE A 129 10.64 5.10 9.38
CA PHE A 129 9.36 5.55 8.82
C PHE A 129 9.42 6.95 8.14
N ASP A 130 10.37 7.79 8.58
CA ASP A 130 10.70 9.08 7.99
C ASP A 130 11.31 8.93 6.58
N LYS A 131 12.31 8.06 6.43
CA LYS A 131 12.91 7.72 5.12
C LYS A 131 11.96 6.95 4.22
N PHE A 132 11.05 6.16 4.82
CA PHE A 132 9.98 5.47 4.10
C PHE A 132 8.98 6.45 3.48
N ASN A 133 8.51 7.45 4.24
CA ASN A 133 7.58 8.48 3.73
C ASN A 133 8.19 9.36 2.64
N ALA A 134 9.49 9.65 2.71
CA ALA A 134 10.22 10.38 1.68
C ALA A 134 10.28 9.63 0.35
N LYS A 135 10.34 8.28 0.37
CA LYS A 135 10.41 7.44 -0.84
C LYS A 135 9.09 7.21 -1.57
N TYR A 136 7.97 7.61 -0.96
CA TYR A 136 6.70 7.72 -1.67
C TYR A 136 6.53 9.06 -2.38
N ASN A 137 7.47 10.01 -2.26
CA ASN A 137 7.54 11.20 -3.10
C ASN A 137 8.42 10.86 -4.32
N PRO A 138 7.86 10.53 -5.49
CA PRO A 138 8.68 10.42 -6.66
C PRO A 138 9.33 11.78 -6.93
N ILE A 139 10.64 11.80 -7.21
CA ILE A 139 11.45 13.02 -7.50
C ILE A 139 11.71 13.92 -6.27
N GLY A 140 11.23 13.57 -5.06
CA GLY A 140 11.22 14.50 -3.93
C GLY A 140 10.16 15.61 -4.07
N GLU A 141 9.45 15.64 -5.19
CA GLU A 141 8.38 16.59 -5.51
C GLU A 141 7.01 16.02 -5.13
N SER A 142 6.33 16.70 -4.20
CA SER A 142 5.04 16.24 -3.67
C SER A 142 3.92 16.22 -4.71
N ILE A 143 4.09 16.95 -5.81
CA ILE A 143 3.07 17.16 -6.85
C ILE A 143 2.88 15.90 -7.72
N LEU A 144 3.95 15.24 -8.19
CA LEU A 144 3.80 14.03 -9.02
C LEU A 144 3.22 12.87 -8.21
N ARG A 145 3.58 12.75 -6.93
CA ARG A 145 2.95 11.81 -6.02
C ARG A 145 1.44 12.03 -5.95
N GLU A 146 1.06 13.29 -5.78
CA GLU A 146 -0.34 13.68 -5.64
C GLU A 146 -1.14 13.35 -6.89
N ILE A 147 -0.58 13.58 -8.07
CA ILE A 147 -1.26 13.32 -9.34
C ILE A 147 -1.39 11.81 -9.62
N PHE A 148 -0.30 11.05 -9.47
CA PHE A 148 -0.23 9.66 -9.95
C PHE A 148 -0.46 8.59 -8.88
N ILE A 149 -0.23 8.88 -7.61
CA ILE A 149 -0.14 7.85 -6.53
C ILE A 149 -1.11 8.12 -5.36
N LYS A 150 -1.85 9.23 -5.36
CA LYS A 150 -2.93 9.47 -4.39
C LYS A 150 -4.31 9.14 -4.96
N THR A 151 -5.20 8.70 -4.08
CA THR A 151 -6.63 8.46 -4.35
C THR A 151 -7.44 9.76 -4.35
N ASP A 152 -7.09 10.70 -3.46
CA ASP A 152 -7.73 12.02 -3.33
C ASP A 152 -6.84 13.11 -3.95
N ASN A 153 -7.24 13.59 -5.13
CA ASN A 153 -6.58 14.67 -5.88
C ASN A 153 -7.58 15.35 -6.84
N ARG A 154 -7.14 16.37 -7.59
CA ARG A 154 -8.01 17.14 -8.51
C ARG A 154 -8.72 16.28 -9.56
N VAL A 155 -8.06 15.23 -10.05
CA VAL A 155 -8.61 14.25 -11.01
C VAL A 155 -9.25 13.04 -10.33
N SER A 156 -9.60 13.16 -9.04
CA SER A 156 -10.25 12.12 -8.24
C SER A 156 -9.55 10.76 -8.29
N GLY A 157 -8.21 10.74 -8.32
CA GLY A 157 -7.40 9.52 -8.30
C GLY A 157 -7.47 8.67 -9.57
N LYS A 158 -7.93 9.24 -10.69
CA LYS A 158 -8.05 8.58 -12.01
C LYS A 158 -6.78 7.84 -12.44
N TYR A 159 -5.63 8.50 -12.36
CA TYR A 159 -4.35 7.90 -12.75
C TYR A 159 -3.96 6.74 -11.85
N PHE A 160 -4.08 6.94 -10.52
CA PHE A 160 -3.75 5.89 -9.57
C PHE A 160 -4.63 4.65 -9.77
N ALA A 161 -5.94 4.83 -9.95
CA ALA A 161 -6.84 3.73 -10.23
C ALA A 161 -6.48 2.98 -11.52
N HIS A 162 -6.10 3.70 -12.58
CA HIS A 162 -5.70 3.09 -13.85
C HIS A 162 -4.40 2.28 -13.70
N ILE A 163 -3.42 2.76 -12.94
CA ILE A 163 -2.20 1.99 -12.65
C ILE A 163 -2.53 0.72 -11.86
N ILE A 164 -3.34 0.83 -10.81
CA ILE A 164 -3.74 -0.33 -10.00
C ILE A 164 -4.46 -1.37 -10.87
N LYS A 165 -5.31 -0.93 -11.81
CA LYS A 165 -5.96 -1.85 -12.76
C LYS A 165 -4.98 -2.58 -13.66
N GLU A 166 -3.95 -1.90 -14.18
CA GLU A 166 -2.90 -2.57 -14.96
C GLU A 166 -2.20 -3.64 -14.09
N VAL A 167 -1.92 -3.33 -12.82
CA VAL A 167 -1.32 -4.31 -11.87
C VAL A 167 -2.29 -5.47 -11.55
N MET A 168 -3.58 -5.18 -11.35
CA MET A 168 -4.61 -6.20 -11.12
C MET A 168 -4.75 -7.14 -12.32
N SER A 169 -4.70 -6.61 -13.54
CA SER A 169 -4.72 -7.42 -14.77
C SER A 169 -3.53 -8.38 -14.82
N ASP A 170 -2.32 -7.91 -14.51
CA ASP A 170 -1.12 -8.76 -14.47
C ASP A 170 -1.23 -9.87 -13.39
N LEU A 171 -1.87 -9.57 -12.26
CA LEU A 171 -2.14 -10.54 -11.19
C LEU A 171 -3.22 -11.56 -11.56
N GLU A 172 -4.24 -11.16 -12.30
CA GLU A 172 -5.29 -12.06 -12.80
C GLU A 172 -4.78 -13.02 -13.89
N GLU A 173 -3.89 -12.54 -14.77
CA GLU A 173 -3.16 -13.40 -15.70
C GLU A 173 -2.28 -14.42 -14.95
N SER A 174 -1.70 -13.99 -13.81
CA SER A 174 -0.91 -14.82 -12.91
C SER A 174 -1.78 -15.60 -11.92
N LYS A 175 -2.51 -16.63 -12.39
CA LYS A 175 -3.48 -17.47 -11.62
C LYS A 175 -3.10 -17.85 -10.18
N TYR A 176 -1.82 -17.98 -9.87
CA TYR A 176 -1.33 -18.43 -8.56
C TYR A 176 -0.81 -17.29 -7.67
N GLN A 177 -0.86 -16.05 -8.11
CA GLN A 177 -0.43 -14.88 -7.34
C GLN A 177 -1.64 -14.12 -6.84
N ASN A 178 -1.62 -13.75 -5.56
CA ASN A 178 -2.62 -12.91 -4.92
C ASN A 178 -1.89 -11.85 -4.09
N ALA A 179 -2.58 -10.75 -3.79
CA ALA A 179 -2.01 -9.67 -3.01
C ALA A 179 -3.02 -9.06 -2.04
N GLU A 180 -2.54 -8.71 -0.84
CA GLU A 180 -3.25 -7.92 0.15
C GLU A 180 -2.70 -6.49 0.13
N LEU A 181 -3.31 -5.63 -0.69
CA LEU A 181 -2.85 -4.26 -0.90
C LEU A 181 -3.33 -3.34 0.23
N ARG A 182 -2.44 -2.52 0.78
CA ARG A 182 -2.80 -1.55 1.83
C ARG A 182 -3.13 -0.17 1.31
N LEU A 183 -4.28 0.35 1.72
CA LEU A 183 -4.72 1.74 1.53
C LEU A 183 -4.74 2.47 2.87
N SER A 184 -4.31 3.72 2.87
CA SER A 184 -4.23 4.53 4.09
C SER A 184 -5.52 5.31 4.33
N ILE A 185 -6.01 5.27 5.56
CA ILE A 185 -6.94 6.28 6.10
C ILE A 185 -6.25 6.99 7.26
N TYR A 186 -6.30 8.31 7.24
CA TYR A 186 -5.55 9.15 8.18
C TYR A 186 -6.40 9.61 9.36
N GLY A 187 -7.74 9.58 9.23
CA GLY A 187 -8.65 9.98 10.30
C GLY A 187 -8.67 11.49 10.54
N ARG A 188 -8.30 12.29 9.54
CA ARG A 188 -8.34 13.76 9.65
C ARG A 188 -9.74 14.32 9.43
N SER A 189 -10.55 13.60 8.67
CA SER A 189 -11.91 13.98 8.32
C SER A 189 -12.77 12.74 8.22
N ARG A 190 -14.05 12.87 8.57
CA ARG A 190 -15.02 11.78 8.57
C ARG A 190 -15.35 11.27 7.16
N ASP A 191 -15.29 12.17 6.19
CA ASP A 191 -15.52 11.95 4.76
C ASP A 191 -14.36 11.23 4.04
N GLU A 192 -13.25 10.91 4.73
CA GLU A 192 -12.15 10.14 4.13
C GLU A 192 -12.62 8.75 3.64
N TRP A 193 -13.48 8.08 4.40
CA TRP A 193 -14.05 6.78 4.01
C TRP A 193 -14.92 6.88 2.76
N ASP A 194 -15.83 7.85 2.72
CA ASP A 194 -16.73 8.04 1.57
C ASP A 194 -15.95 8.46 0.32
N LYS A 195 -14.89 9.25 0.46
CA LYS A 195 -13.99 9.59 -0.65
C LYS A 195 -13.26 8.36 -1.20
N LEU A 196 -12.73 7.52 -0.29
CA LEU A 196 -12.02 6.31 -0.68
C LEU A 196 -12.95 5.28 -1.35
N ALA A 197 -14.15 5.10 -0.79
CA ALA A 197 -15.17 4.23 -1.35
C ALA A 197 -15.62 4.69 -2.73
N ARG A 198 -15.91 6.00 -2.90
CA ARG A 198 -16.19 6.61 -4.21
C ARG A 198 -15.10 6.35 -5.21
N TRP A 199 -13.84 6.53 -4.81
CA TRP A 199 -12.71 6.27 -5.69
C TRP A 199 -12.69 4.80 -6.16
N ALA A 200 -12.84 3.85 -5.23
CA ALA A 200 -12.81 2.43 -5.54
C ALA A 200 -13.99 1.97 -6.43
N VAL A 201 -15.20 2.43 -6.14
CA VAL A 201 -16.42 2.06 -6.87
C VAL A 201 -16.49 2.73 -8.25
N ASN A 202 -16.29 4.05 -8.32
CA ASN A 202 -16.38 4.78 -9.59
C ASN A 202 -15.32 4.31 -10.58
N HIS A 203 -14.11 4.04 -10.09
CA HIS A 203 -13.07 3.49 -10.93
C HIS A 203 -13.12 1.97 -11.04
N ARG A 204 -14.01 1.24 -10.36
CA ARG A 204 -14.08 -0.23 -10.40
C ARG A 204 -12.73 -0.90 -10.13
N VAL A 205 -12.09 -0.55 -9.02
CA VAL A 205 -10.75 -1.04 -8.63
C VAL A 205 -10.87 -2.30 -7.77
N HIS A 206 -11.33 -3.38 -8.41
CA HIS A 206 -11.61 -4.67 -7.78
C HIS A 206 -11.01 -5.81 -8.62
N SER A 207 -10.51 -6.85 -7.96
CA SER A 207 -10.03 -8.10 -8.56
C SER A 207 -10.23 -9.26 -7.58
N ASN A 208 -10.48 -10.46 -8.10
CA ASN A 208 -10.58 -11.67 -7.27
C ASN A 208 -9.25 -12.06 -6.61
N ASN A 209 -8.12 -11.63 -7.20
CA ASN A 209 -6.78 -11.93 -6.73
C ASN A 209 -6.25 -10.88 -5.73
N VAL A 210 -7.01 -9.80 -5.49
CA VAL A 210 -6.59 -8.68 -4.65
C VAL A 210 -7.61 -8.42 -3.54
N ARG A 211 -7.11 -8.32 -2.31
CA ARG A 211 -7.89 -7.84 -1.16
C ARG A 211 -7.29 -6.55 -0.64
N TRP A 212 -8.15 -5.65 -0.18
CA TRP A 212 -7.73 -4.38 0.39
C TRP A 212 -7.56 -4.51 1.90
N LEU A 213 -6.52 -3.92 2.45
CA LEU A 213 -6.34 -3.77 3.90
C LEU A 213 -6.25 -2.28 4.22
N VAL A 214 -7.02 -1.82 5.19
CA VAL A 214 -6.95 -0.42 5.61
C VAL A 214 -5.88 -0.25 6.69
N GLN A 215 -4.93 0.63 6.42
CA GLN A 215 -3.89 1.01 7.37
C GLN A 215 -4.17 2.40 7.92
N VAL A 216 -3.98 2.56 9.23
CA VAL A 216 -4.13 3.84 9.93
C VAL A 216 -2.77 4.30 10.44
N PRO A 217 -2.13 5.28 9.77
CA PRO A 217 -0.88 5.85 10.27
C PRO A 217 -1.08 6.55 11.62
N ARG A 218 -0.23 6.22 12.59
CA ARG A 218 -0.25 6.80 13.95
C ARG A 218 0.43 8.18 13.97
N LEU A 219 -0.18 9.15 13.29
CA LEU A 219 0.36 10.50 13.08
C LEU A 219 -0.40 11.59 13.86
N PHE A 220 -1.14 11.20 14.90
CA PHE A 220 -1.96 12.12 15.69
C PHE A 220 -1.19 13.35 16.18
N ASP A 221 0.04 13.17 16.70
CA ASP A 221 0.85 14.27 17.22
C ASP A 221 1.10 15.35 16.14
N VAL A 222 1.32 14.93 14.90
CA VAL A 222 1.52 15.85 13.76
C VAL A 222 0.24 16.63 13.46
N TYR A 223 -0.91 15.97 13.48
CA TYR A 223 -2.21 16.60 13.22
C TYR A 223 -2.60 17.57 14.34
N ARG A 224 -2.27 17.23 15.59
CA ARG A 224 -2.48 18.10 16.74
C ARG A 224 -1.59 19.34 16.67
N THR A 225 -0.31 19.21 16.35
CA THR A 225 0.59 20.36 16.16
C THR A 225 0.12 21.29 15.04
N LYS A 226 -0.43 20.73 13.96
CA LYS A 226 -1.01 21.49 12.84
C LYS A 226 -2.43 22.02 13.12
N LYS A 227 -2.97 21.81 14.32
CA LYS A 227 -4.34 22.19 14.71
C LYS A 227 -5.42 21.64 13.75
N GLN A 228 -5.16 20.48 13.13
CA GLN A 228 -6.12 19.80 12.27
C GLN A 228 -7.12 18.96 13.06
N LEU A 229 -6.72 18.48 14.24
CA LEU A 229 -7.55 17.72 15.16
C LEU A 229 -7.39 18.29 16.57
N ALA A 230 -8.49 18.41 17.30
CA ALA A 230 -8.51 18.94 18.66
C ALA A 230 -8.03 17.89 19.68
N ASN A 231 -8.44 16.64 19.52
CA ASN A 231 -8.14 15.55 20.44
C ASN A 231 -8.09 14.18 19.73
N PHE A 232 -7.64 13.14 20.44
CA PHE A 232 -7.50 11.81 19.85
C PHE A 232 -8.86 11.14 19.60
N GLN A 233 -9.89 11.50 20.37
CA GLN A 233 -11.25 11.00 20.20
C GLN A 233 -11.79 11.37 18.81
N GLU A 234 -11.57 12.61 18.36
CA GLU A 234 -11.97 13.07 17.02
C GLU A 234 -11.32 12.22 15.91
N MET A 235 -10.05 11.82 16.06
CA MET A 235 -9.38 10.91 15.11
C MET A 235 -10.07 9.54 15.08
N LEU A 236 -10.42 8.99 16.25
CA LEU A 236 -11.11 7.70 16.34
C LEU A 236 -12.51 7.76 15.77
N GLU A 237 -13.25 8.84 16.03
CA GLU A 237 -14.58 9.08 15.48
C GLU A 237 -14.53 9.14 13.95
N ASN A 238 -13.57 9.89 13.39
CA ASN A 238 -13.37 9.98 11.94
C ASN A 238 -13.05 8.61 11.29
N ILE A 239 -12.41 7.70 12.03
CA ILE A 239 -12.05 6.36 11.51
C ILE A 239 -13.18 5.36 11.68
N PHE A 240 -13.78 5.27 12.87
CA PHE A 240 -14.68 4.15 13.19
C PHE A 240 -16.16 4.50 13.01
N LEU A 241 -16.56 5.76 13.21
CA LEU A 241 -17.97 6.13 13.15
C LEU A 241 -18.58 5.93 11.75
N PRO A 242 -17.92 6.30 10.63
CA PRO A 242 -18.43 6.02 9.29
C PRO A 242 -18.64 4.53 9.01
N LEU A 243 -17.80 3.67 9.57
CA LEU A 243 -17.94 2.21 9.43
C LEU A 243 -19.16 1.70 10.18
N TYR A 244 -19.40 2.19 11.39
CA TYR A 244 -20.60 1.84 12.16
C TYR A 244 -21.89 2.33 11.46
N GLU A 245 -21.87 3.53 10.90
CA GLU A 245 -23.02 4.05 10.16
C GLU A 245 -23.31 3.25 8.89
N ALA A 246 -22.29 2.89 8.12
CA ALA A 246 -22.44 2.07 6.93
C ALA A 246 -22.89 0.63 7.24
N THR A 247 -22.57 0.10 8.42
CA THR A 247 -23.02 -1.23 8.84
C THR A 247 -24.46 -1.22 9.38
N ILE A 248 -24.88 -0.17 10.08
CA ILE A 248 -26.26 -0.03 10.58
C ILE A 248 -27.22 0.39 9.46
N HIS A 249 -26.81 1.32 8.60
CA HIS A 249 -27.62 1.86 7.51
C HIS A 249 -26.90 1.75 6.15
N PRO A 250 -26.78 0.54 5.56
CA PRO A 250 -26.07 0.32 4.30
C PRO A 250 -26.63 1.17 3.13
N ALA A 251 -27.94 1.40 3.11
CA ALA A 251 -28.60 2.17 2.06
C ALA A 251 -28.20 3.66 2.06
N GLN A 252 -27.74 4.21 3.19
CA GLN A 252 -27.26 5.59 3.29
C GLN A 252 -25.81 5.74 2.80
N HIS A 253 -25.03 4.65 2.82
CA HIS A 253 -23.63 4.62 2.38
C HIS A 253 -23.38 3.47 1.38
N PRO A 254 -24.06 3.47 0.21
CA PRO A 254 -24.04 2.32 -0.70
C PRO A 254 -22.64 2.04 -1.28
N GLU A 255 -21.87 3.07 -1.62
CA GLU A 255 -20.52 2.91 -2.16
C GLU A 255 -19.54 2.39 -1.10
N LEU A 256 -19.68 2.87 0.14
CA LEU A 256 -18.86 2.39 1.26
C LEU A 256 -19.20 0.95 1.62
N HIS A 257 -20.48 0.58 1.62
CA HIS A 257 -20.90 -0.80 1.83
C HIS A 257 -20.28 -1.75 0.79
N LEU A 258 -20.39 -1.40 -0.51
CA LEU A 258 -19.78 -2.18 -1.59
C LEU A 258 -18.25 -2.26 -1.48
N PHE A 259 -17.60 -1.18 -1.08
CA PHE A 259 -16.16 -1.17 -0.86
C PHE A 259 -15.77 -2.11 0.29
N LEU A 260 -16.52 -2.10 1.40
CA LEU A 260 -16.26 -2.93 2.58
C LEU A 260 -16.41 -4.43 2.33
N GLU A 261 -17.16 -4.88 1.32
CA GLU A 261 -17.18 -6.30 0.90
C GLU A 261 -15.83 -6.79 0.33
N HIS A 262 -14.97 -5.84 -0.06
CA HIS A 262 -13.68 -6.08 -0.71
C HIS A 262 -12.47 -5.73 0.19
N VAL A 263 -12.73 -5.25 1.40
CA VAL A 263 -11.77 -4.89 2.45
C VAL A 263 -11.72 -5.98 3.54
#